data_AF-A0A6A5K113-F1
#
_entry.id   AF-A0A6A5K113-F1
#
_cell.length_a   1.000
_cell.length_b   1.000
_cell.length_c   1.000
_cell.angle_alpha   90.00
_cell.angle_beta   90.00
_cell.angle_gamma   90.00
#
_symmetry.space_group_name_H-M   'P 1'
#
loop_
_entity.id
_entity.type
_entity.pdbx_description
1 polymer ?
#
loop_
_entity_poly.entity_id
_entity_poly.type
_entity_poly.pdbx_seq_one_letter_code
_entity_poly.pdbx_strand_id
1 'polypeptide(L)'
;MGAVLSRTEANDSLLGRHTSLPAPALADRDQLIASHSSIISITPSQPSNVSDTSMTEHRNDDCFPFLELPPEIRTMIYKDLLFVGKVHFDPERHAANGRKHYHWPFKKPQLAVLRVCKQIHDEAEPLYLSMNLFVLPVKFTNYQPFFRPSLRDQTQRQRSHLFSKAAFDRVRNISVVFSSDQLGDIDYHHFWNAYETRYGPGTYMSMTDAQRRSLAHTLQHIIAEREWSHVQKQLSKFQNPMDYVEADFTDVFCPGGCCRPLYACINRWILKLKPKVLDVTGLMHSEQRNFYFMYARGDVARLYKPDVLQRVYGLHFMQSEEATKWDAFQGQAEK
;
A
#
# COMPACT_ATOMS: atom_id res chain seq x y z
N MET A 1 6.04 -16.70 62.32
CA MET A 1 4.70 -16.70 62.94
C MET A 1 4.18 -15.28 62.87
N GLY A 2 3.20 -14.86 62.09
CA GLY A 2 2.22 -15.53 61.26
C GLY A 2 0.91 -14.74 61.33
N ALA A 3 0.46 -14.23 60.17
CA ALA A 3 -0.95 -13.92 59.81
C ALA A 3 -1.66 -12.74 60.51
N VAL A 4 -2.64 -12.03 59.93
CA VAL A 4 -3.28 -11.94 58.60
C VAL A 4 -4.15 -10.67 58.70
N LEU A 5 -4.07 -9.76 57.72
CA LEU A 5 -5.09 -8.71 57.54
C LEU A 5 -5.76 -8.96 56.20
N SER A 6 -7.05 -9.28 56.29
CA SER A 6 -7.94 -9.66 55.21
C SER A 6 -8.13 -8.53 54.20
N ARG A 7 -7.76 -8.81 52.94
CA ARG A 7 -8.20 -8.06 51.76
C ARG A 7 -9.61 -8.52 51.39
N THR A 8 -10.54 -7.60 51.36
CA THR A 8 -11.84 -7.76 50.69
C THR A 8 -11.63 -7.59 49.18
N GLU A 9 -11.79 -8.70 48.46
CA GLU A 9 -11.94 -8.76 47.01
C GLU A 9 -13.41 -8.65 46.60
N ALA A 10 -13.60 -8.27 45.33
CA ALA A 10 -14.74 -8.56 44.45
C ALA A 10 -16.00 -7.68 44.56
N ASN A 11 -16.17 -6.79 43.58
CA ASN A 11 -17.20 -6.99 42.55
C ASN A 11 -17.01 -6.03 41.36
N ASP A 12 -16.11 -6.40 40.44
CA ASP A 12 -16.14 -5.95 39.04
C ASP A 12 -16.88 -7.03 38.23
N SER A 13 -18.18 -6.81 38.00
CA SER A 13 -18.99 -7.64 37.12
C SER A 13 -19.82 -6.75 36.19
N LEU A 14 -19.15 -6.06 35.26
CA LEU A 14 -19.75 -5.42 34.10
C LEU A 14 -18.86 -5.57 32.85
N LEU A 15 -18.50 -6.82 32.52
CA LEU A 15 -18.11 -7.16 31.15
C LEU A 15 -19.37 -7.43 30.34
N GLY A 16 -19.81 -6.39 29.63
CA GLY A 16 -20.90 -6.44 28.68
C GLY A 16 -20.63 -7.49 27.60
N ARG A 17 -21.64 -8.34 27.36
CA ARG A 17 -21.70 -9.24 26.22
C ARG A 17 -21.59 -8.43 24.93
N HIS A 18 -20.48 -8.59 24.20
CA HIS A 18 -20.43 -8.24 22.78
C HIS A 18 -21.38 -9.15 22.01
N THR A 19 -22.59 -8.66 21.72
CA THR A 19 -23.47 -9.27 20.72
C THR A 19 -22.85 -9.04 19.34
N SER A 20 -22.35 -10.10 18.72
CA SER A 20 -21.91 -10.11 17.33
C SER A 20 -23.07 -9.69 16.42
N LEU A 21 -22.88 -8.61 15.66
CA LEU A 21 -23.81 -8.20 14.61
C LEU A 21 -23.65 -9.15 13.40
N PRO A 22 -24.73 -9.74 12.86
CA PRO A 22 -24.66 -10.55 11.65
C PRO A 22 -24.45 -9.66 10.40
N ALA A 23 -23.62 -10.14 9.48
CA ALA A 23 -23.36 -9.52 8.18
C ALA A 23 -24.55 -9.66 7.22
N PRO A 24 -24.89 -8.66 6.40
CA PRO A 24 -25.97 -8.75 5.43
C PRO A 24 -25.58 -9.61 4.22
N ALA A 25 -26.48 -10.50 3.82
CA ALA A 25 -26.33 -11.37 2.66
C ALA A 25 -26.58 -10.58 1.36
N LEU A 26 -25.64 -10.66 0.41
CA LEU A 26 -25.76 -10.14 -0.95
C LEU A 26 -26.37 -11.22 -1.85
N ALA A 27 -27.49 -10.90 -2.49
CA ALA A 27 -28.22 -11.79 -3.40
C ALA A 27 -27.63 -11.76 -4.82
N ASP A 28 -27.52 -12.96 -5.40
CA ASP A 28 -27.07 -13.29 -6.76
C ASP A 28 -27.98 -12.73 -7.85
N ARG A 29 -27.37 -12.18 -8.91
CA ARG A 29 -28.08 -11.80 -10.14
C ARG A 29 -27.15 -11.92 -11.36
N ASP A 30 -27.03 -13.12 -11.90
CA ASP A 30 -26.36 -13.40 -13.18
C ASP A 30 -27.34 -14.11 -14.13
N GLN A 31 -27.71 -13.46 -15.24
CA GLN A 31 -28.13 -14.12 -16.48
C GLN A 31 -27.80 -13.24 -17.69
N LEU A 32 -27.29 -13.92 -18.73
CA LEU A 32 -27.43 -13.62 -20.16
C LEU A 32 -26.56 -12.51 -20.80
N ILE A 33 -25.52 -12.90 -21.56
CA ILE A 33 -25.52 -13.01 -23.04
C ILE A 33 -24.11 -13.31 -23.56
N ALA A 34 -24.04 -14.32 -24.43
CA ALA A 34 -22.90 -14.65 -25.29
C ALA A 34 -23.07 -13.98 -26.65
N SER A 35 -22.00 -13.48 -27.28
CA SER A 35 -21.73 -13.66 -28.73
C SER A 35 -20.55 -12.83 -29.26
N HIS A 36 -19.65 -13.54 -29.96
CA HIS A 36 -18.95 -13.20 -31.21
C HIS A 36 -18.00 -11.98 -31.33
N SER A 37 -16.76 -12.25 -31.78
CA SER A 37 -15.98 -11.55 -32.84
C SER A 37 -14.52 -12.07 -32.83
N SER A 38 -14.13 -13.04 -33.68
CA SER A 38 -13.57 -12.90 -35.03
C SER A 38 -12.19 -12.22 -35.10
N ILE A 39 -11.16 -13.07 -35.27
CA ILE A 39 -9.74 -12.76 -35.45
C ILE A 39 -9.48 -12.34 -36.90
N ILE A 40 -8.78 -11.23 -37.11
CA ILE A 40 -8.24 -10.82 -38.42
C ILE A 40 -6.73 -10.99 -38.36
N SER A 41 -6.21 -11.99 -39.07
CA SER A 41 -4.79 -12.14 -39.39
C SER A 41 -4.42 -11.22 -40.53
N ILE A 42 -3.37 -10.41 -40.35
CA ILE A 42 -2.74 -9.63 -41.42
C ILE A 42 -1.24 -9.94 -41.42
N THR A 43 -0.82 -10.74 -42.38
CA THR A 43 0.46 -10.63 -43.10
C THR A 43 0.12 -10.09 -44.50
N PRO A 44 1.03 -9.51 -45.32
CA PRO A 44 2.49 -9.64 -45.33
C PRO A 44 3.25 -8.34 -45.72
N SER A 45 4.59 -8.38 -45.82
CA SER A 45 5.37 -8.15 -47.07
C SER A 45 6.82 -7.74 -46.79
N GLN A 46 7.75 -8.48 -47.40
CA GLN A 46 9.18 -8.16 -47.48
C GLN A 46 9.43 -7.16 -48.61
N PRO A 47 10.36 -6.21 -48.46
CA PRO A 47 11.01 -5.57 -49.58
C PRO A 47 12.40 -6.16 -49.85
N SER A 48 12.64 -6.29 -51.14
CA SER A 48 13.76 -6.88 -51.87
C SER A 48 15.06 -6.10 -51.78
N ASN A 49 16.15 -6.88 -51.85
CA ASN A 49 17.54 -6.48 -52.01
C ASN A 49 17.77 -5.47 -53.15
N VAL A 50 18.54 -4.41 -52.87
CA VAL A 50 19.26 -3.63 -53.88
C VAL A 50 20.70 -3.46 -53.41
N SER A 51 21.61 -3.79 -54.32
CA SER A 51 23.04 -3.94 -54.16
C SER A 51 23.81 -2.61 -54.20
N ASP A 52 24.92 -2.61 -53.47
CA ASP A 52 26.20 -1.93 -53.74
C ASP A 52 26.20 -0.54 -54.38
N THR A 53 26.57 0.45 -53.55
CA THR A 53 27.42 1.54 -54.03
C THR A 53 28.39 1.94 -52.93
N SER A 54 29.66 1.61 -53.15
CA SER A 54 30.81 2.01 -52.35
C SER A 54 31.06 3.50 -52.49
N MET A 55 30.51 4.29 -51.58
CA MET A 55 31.05 5.58 -51.21
C MET A 55 31.27 5.56 -49.70
N THR A 56 32.50 5.84 -49.30
CA THR A 56 32.92 6.07 -47.91
C THR A 56 32.18 7.29 -47.37
N GLU A 57 30.93 7.09 -46.98
CA GLU A 57 30.23 7.94 -46.05
C GLU A 57 31.00 7.87 -44.74
N HIS A 58 31.64 8.98 -44.35
CA HIS A 58 31.80 9.29 -42.94
C HIS A 58 30.39 9.42 -42.35
N ARG A 59 29.79 8.27 -42.06
CA ARG A 59 28.56 8.21 -41.28
C ARG A 59 28.91 8.75 -39.92
N ASN A 60 28.37 9.92 -39.62
CA ASN A 60 28.19 10.43 -38.26
C ASN A 60 27.21 9.50 -37.50
N ASP A 61 27.53 8.22 -37.42
CA ASP A 61 26.90 7.22 -36.56
C ASP A 61 27.76 7.09 -35.29
N ASP A 62 28.12 8.21 -34.67
CA ASP A 62 28.70 8.26 -33.32
C ASP A 62 27.61 7.93 -32.27
N CYS A 63 26.80 6.91 -32.54
CA CYS A 63 25.85 6.38 -31.59
C CYS A 63 26.64 5.47 -30.65
N PHE A 64 26.86 5.94 -29.42
CA PHE A 64 27.56 5.19 -28.39
C PHE A 64 26.92 3.80 -28.23
N PRO A 65 27.68 2.70 -28.43
CA PRO A 65 27.12 1.36 -28.43
C PRO A 65 26.88 0.88 -26.99
N PHE A 66 25.84 1.41 -26.35
CA PHE A 66 25.55 1.16 -24.94
C PHE A 66 25.43 -0.34 -24.61
N LEU A 67 24.87 -1.15 -25.53
CA LEU A 67 24.72 -2.59 -25.34
C LEU A 67 26.02 -3.39 -25.51
N GLU A 68 27.07 -2.80 -26.10
CA GLU A 68 28.40 -3.41 -26.18
C GLU A 68 29.20 -3.23 -24.88
N LEU A 69 28.77 -2.35 -23.98
CA LEU A 69 29.36 -2.23 -22.66
C LEU A 69 29.21 -3.53 -21.87
N PRO A 70 30.19 -3.92 -21.03
CA PRO A 70 30.02 -5.02 -20.10
C PRO A 70 28.76 -4.85 -19.22
N PRO A 71 28.05 -5.93 -18.87
CA PRO A 71 26.83 -5.87 -18.03
C PRO A 71 27.03 -5.15 -16.70
N GLU A 72 28.24 -5.21 -16.12
CA GLU A 72 28.62 -4.55 -14.87
C GLU A 72 28.56 -3.02 -15.03
N ILE A 73 29.09 -2.50 -16.14
CA ILE A 73 29.09 -1.07 -16.45
C ILE A 73 27.64 -0.61 -16.71
N ARG A 74 26.86 -1.38 -17.47
CA ARG A 74 25.43 -1.08 -17.67
C ARG A 74 24.68 -1.04 -16.34
N THR A 75 24.95 -1.99 -15.44
CA THR A 75 24.36 -2.03 -14.08
C THR A 75 24.72 -0.79 -13.26
N MET A 76 25.97 -0.32 -13.32
CA MET A 76 26.38 0.93 -12.67
C MET A 76 25.59 2.13 -13.21
N ILE A 77 25.44 2.22 -14.53
CA ILE A 77 24.66 3.28 -15.17
C ILE A 77 23.19 3.19 -14.75
N TYR A 78 22.58 2.02 -14.77
CA TYR A 78 21.18 1.86 -14.32
C TYR A 78 21.00 2.28 -12.87
N LYS A 79 21.94 1.95 -11.98
CA LYS A 79 21.90 2.37 -10.58
C LYS A 79 21.93 3.89 -10.45
N ASP A 80 22.84 4.58 -11.13
CA ASP A 80 22.91 6.05 -11.08
C ASP A 80 21.63 6.74 -11.57
N LEU A 81 20.99 6.16 -12.60
CA LEU A 81 19.79 6.71 -13.23
C LEU A 81 18.50 6.40 -12.47
N LEU A 82 18.40 5.21 -11.86
CA LEU A 82 17.15 4.67 -11.31
C LEU A 82 17.13 4.57 -9.79
N PHE A 83 18.27 4.57 -9.12
CA PHE A 83 18.32 4.47 -7.66
C PHE A 83 18.38 5.86 -7.02
N VAL A 84 17.26 6.27 -6.43
CA VAL A 84 17.06 7.63 -5.91
C VAL A 84 16.66 7.68 -4.43
N GLY A 85 16.74 6.54 -3.74
CA GLY A 85 16.32 6.41 -2.35
C GLY A 85 14.81 6.23 -2.22
N LYS A 86 14.02 7.32 -2.26
CA LYS A 86 12.55 7.27 -2.13
C LYS A 86 11.86 7.62 -3.44
N VAL A 87 10.91 6.79 -3.85
CA VAL A 87 10.05 7.00 -5.01
C VAL A 87 8.62 7.25 -4.53
N HIS A 88 8.15 8.48 -4.72
CA HIS A 88 6.78 8.87 -4.39
C HIS A 88 5.88 8.73 -5.62
N PHE A 89 4.78 8.00 -5.47
CA PHE A 89 3.74 7.99 -6.50
C PHE A 89 2.85 9.22 -6.37
N ASP A 90 2.60 9.89 -7.49
CA ASP A 90 1.58 10.94 -7.59
C ASP A 90 0.53 10.51 -8.63
N PRO A 91 -0.54 9.85 -8.19
CA PRO A 91 -1.55 9.37 -9.09
C PRO A 91 -2.42 10.48 -9.72
N GLU A 92 -2.61 11.60 -9.02
CA GLU A 92 -3.41 12.73 -9.54
C GLU A 92 -2.65 13.47 -10.65
N ARG A 93 -1.31 13.47 -10.61
CA ARG A 93 -0.47 14.16 -11.60
C ARG A 93 0.06 13.32 -12.73
N HIS A 94 -0.17 12.01 -12.77
CA HIS A 94 0.05 11.24 -14.01
C HIS A 94 -0.79 11.79 -15.19
N ALA A 95 -1.89 12.50 -14.90
CA ALA A 95 -2.67 13.24 -15.89
C ALA A 95 -2.12 14.66 -16.21
N ALA A 96 -1.34 15.26 -15.32
CA ALA A 96 -0.83 16.63 -15.43
C ALA A 96 0.69 16.61 -15.62
N ASN A 97 1.13 16.31 -16.85
CA ASN A 97 2.51 16.37 -17.31
C ASN A 97 3.32 17.52 -16.65
N GLY A 98 4.24 17.18 -15.75
CA GLY A 98 5.43 17.99 -15.50
C GLY A 98 5.40 19.06 -14.41
N ARG A 99 4.35 19.21 -13.58
CA ARG A 99 4.45 20.11 -12.42
C ARG A 99 5.32 19.50 -11.32
N LYS A 100 6.55 20.01 -11.21
CA LYS A 100 7.57 19.67 -10.21
C LYS A 100 6.94 19.60 -8.81
N HIS A 101 7.14 18.46 -8.12
CA HIS A 101 7.02 18.41 -6.67
C HIS A 101 8.17 19.25 -6.14
N TYR A 102 7.88 20.47 -5.70
CA TYR A 102 8.89 21.44 -5.26
C TYR A 102 9.37 21.22 -3.82
N HIS A 103 8.97 20.13 -3.18
CA HIS A 103 9.14 20.00 -1.73
C HIS A 103 9.90 18.74 -1.32
N TRP A 104 10.00 17.71 -2.18
CA TRP A 104 10.64 16.46 -1.78
C TRP A 104 12.14 16.47 -2.11
N PRO A 105 13.01 16.23 -1.12
CA PRO A 105 14.46 16.37 -1.26
C PRO A 105 15.14 15.25 -2.09
N PHE A 106 14.36 14.41 -2.79
CA PHE A 106 14.84 13.22 -3.51
C PHE A 106 14.95 13.46 -5.02
N LYS A 107 16.00 12.91 -5.64
CA LYS A 107 16.19 12.90 -7.10
C LYS A 107 15.04 12.15 -7.78
N LYS A 108 14.61 12.59 -8.96
CA LYS A 108 13.65 11.85 -9.77
C LYS A 108 14.35 10.71 -10.54
N PRO A 109 13.81 9.48 -10.53
CA PRO A 109 14.40 8.40 -11.31
C PRO A 109 14.18 8.64 -12.81
N GLN A 110 15.17 8.35 -13.64
CA GLN A 110 15.09 8.54 -15.09
C GLN A 110 14.40 7.34 -15.77
N LEU A 111 13.07 7.23 -15.60
CA LEU A 111 12.28 6.08 -16.08
C LEU A 111 12.24 5.91 -17.61
N ALA A 112 12.71 6.91 -18.38
CA ALA A 112 12.83 6.80 -19.83
C ALA A 112 13.73 5.64 -20.26
N VAL A 113 14.75 5.29 -19.45
CA VAL A 113 15.65 4.16 -19.74
C VAL A 113 14.89 2.83 -19.81
N LEU A 114 13.82 2.66 -19.03
CA LEU A 114 12.99 1.44 -19.02
C LEU A 114 12.17 1.26 -20.30
N ARG A 115 12.18 2.25 -21.21
CA ARG A 115 11.41 2.26 -22.46
C ARG A 115 12.27 2.17 -23.72
N VAL A 116 13.60 2.05 -23.57
CA VAL A 116 14.53 2.07 -24.73
C VAL A 116 14.41 0.79 -25.55
N CYS A 117 14.71 -0.37 -24.95
CA CYS A 117 14.56 -1.67 -25.59
C CYS A 117 14.30 -2.76 -24.54
N LYS A 118 13.91 -3.96 -24.99
CA LYS A 118 13.59 -5.09 -24.11
C LYS A 118 14.76 -5.49 -23.20
N GLN A 119 15.97 -5.58 -23.74
CA GLN A 119 17.15 -5.96 -22.96
C GLN A 119 17.41 -4.98 -21.82
N ILE A 120 17.40 -3.67 -22.12
CA ILE A 120 17.60 -2.63 -21.10
C ILE A 120 16.50 -2.69 -20.04
N HIS A 121 15.24 -2.89 -20.46
CA HIS A 121 14.13 -3.05 -19.53
C HIS A 121 14.35 -4.24 -18.58
N ASP A 122 14.66 -5.42 -19.13
CA ASP A 122 14.84 -6.66 -18.37
C ASP A 122 16.02 -6.58 -17.39
N GLU A 123 17.08 -5.84 -17.74
CA GLU A 123 18.24 -5.60 -16.87
C GLU A 123 17.97 -4.54 -15.79
N ALA A 124 17.32 -3.43 -16.15
CA ALA A 124 17.23 -2.23 -15.31
C ALA A 124 16.01 -2.23 -14.38
N GLU A 125 14.87 -2.81 -14.79
CA GLU A 125 13.65 -2.82 -13.98
C GLU A 125 13.83 -3.52 -12.62
N PRO A 126 14.51 -4.69 -12.52
CA PRO A 126 14.76 -5.33 -11.23
C PRO A 126 15.57 -4.46 -10.26
N LEU A 127 16.52 -3.68 -10.76
CA LEU A 127 17.33 -2.76 -9.94
C LEU A 127 16.46 -1.63 -9.41
N TYR A 128 15.66 -1.00 -10.28
CA TYR A 128 14.73 0.05 -9.90
C TYR A 128 13.76 -0.40 -8.80
N LEU A 129 13.16 -1.58 -8.97
CA LEU A 129 12.13 -2.11 -8.06
C LEU A 129 12.69 -2.62 -6.73
N SER A 130 13.89 -3.22 -6.73
CA SER A 130 14.46 -3.82 -5.51
C SER A 130 15.26 -2.84 -4.65
N MET A 131 15.85 -1.80 -5.25
CA MET A 131 16.75 -0.89 -4.54
C MET A 131 16.05 0.33 -3.95
N ASN A 132 14.94 0.80 -4.53
CA ASN A 132 14.25 1.99 -4.03
C ASN A 132 13.22 1.65 -2.94
N LEU A 133 12.91 2.65 -2.10
CA LEU A 133 11.75 2.70 -1.22
C LEU A 133 10.55 3.28 -1.97
N PHE A 134 9.51 2.49 -2.16
CA PHE A 134 8.28 2.94 -2.81
C PHE A 134 7.28 3.47 -1.78
N VAL A 135 7.05 4.79 -1.80
CA VAL A 135 6.10 5.46 -0.91
C VAL A 135 4.71 5.38 -1.52
N LEU A 136 3.86 4.54 -0.91
CA LEU A 136 2.50 4.30 -1.38
C LEU A 136 1.59 5.50 -1.07
N PRO A 137 0.79 5.99 -2.03
CA PRO A 137 -0.16 7.08 -1.78
C PRO A 137 -1.16 6.69 -0.69
N VAL A 138 -1.67 7.69 0.05
CA VAL A 138 -2.68 7.46 1.12
C VAL A 138 -3.87 6.65 0.59
N LYS A 139 -4.35 6.91 -0.63
CA LYS A 139 -5.43 6.16 -1.29
C LYS A 139 -4.93 5.15 -2.34
N PHE A 140 -3.75 4.56 -2.16
CA PHE A 140 -3.12 3.69 -3.17
C PHE A 140 -4.03 2.53 -3.62
N THR A 141 -4.90 2.07 -2.73
CA THR A 141 -5.87 1.01 -2.95
C THR A 141 -6.87 1.31 -4.08
N ASN A 142 -7.21 2.58 -4.29
CA ASN A 142 -8.13 3.03 -5.33
C ASN A 142 -7.53 2.91 -6.75
N TYR A 143 -6.21 2.83 -6.85
CA TYR A 143 -5.49 2.74 -8.12
C TYR A 143 -5.27 1.32 -8.60
N GLN A 144 -5.90 0.33 -7.96
CA GLN A 144 -5.63 -1.09 -8.21
C GLN A 144 -4.12 -1.31 -8.38
N PRO A 145 -3.35 -1.15 -7.28
CA PRO A 145 -1.89 -1.07 -7.32
C PRO A 145 -1.27 -2.25 -8.06
N PHE A 146 -2.01 -3.34 -8.13
CA PHE A 146 -1.69 -4.60 -8.76
C PHE A 146 -2.56 -4.83 -9.99
N PHE A 147 -1.94 -4.99 -11.17
CA PHE A 147 -2.62 -5.46 -12.37
C PHE A 147 -3.23 -6.84 -12.12
N ARG A 148 -4.56 -6.95 -12.20
CA ARG A 148 -5.24 -8.23 -12.40
C ARG A 148 -5.99 -8.12 -13.71
N PRO A 149 -5.63 -8.90 -14.75
CA PRO A 149 -6.47 -9.02 -15.92
C PRO A 149 -7.74 -9.76 -15.50
N SER A 150 -8.73 -9.01 -15.01
CA SER A 150 -10.08 -9.53 -14.79
C SER A 150 -10.76 -9.58 -16.16
N LEU A 151 -11.12 -10.78 -16.59
CA LEU A 151 -11.82 -11.03 -17.85
C LEU A 151 -13.19 -10.32 -17.95
N ARG A 152 -13.73 -9.80 -16.83
CA ARG A 152 -15.07 -9.18 -16.77
C ARG A 152 -15.07 -7.65 -16.73
N ASP A 153 -13.92 -6.97 -16.61
CA ASP A 153 -13.88 -5.53 -16.26
C ASP A 153 -13.46 -4.61 -17.44
N GLN A 154 -13.99 -4.87 -18.64
CA GLN A 154 -13.74 -4.02 -19.83
C GLN A 154 -14.31 -2.60 -19.73
N THR A 155 -15.16 -2.31 -18.74
CA THR A 155 -15.72 -0.97 -18.48
C THR A 155 -14.83 -0.13 -17.56
N GLN A 156 -13.84 -0.70 -16.86
CA GLN A 156 -12.86 0.03 -16.04
C GLN A 156 -11.68 0.59 -16.86
N ARG A 157 -11.98 1.23 -18.00
CA ARG A 157 -10.99 1.70 -18.99
C ARG A 157 -9.96 2.76 -18.53
N GLN A 158 -9.87 3.11 -17.25
CA GLN A 158 -9.03 4.25 -16.81
C GLN A 158 -8.31 4.08 -15.48
N ARG A 159 -8.16 2.87 -14.93
CA ARG A 159 -7.35 2.72 -13.70
C ARG A 159 -5.89 2.44 -14.06
N SER A 160 -5.06 3.46 -13.94
CA SER A 160 -3.60 3.34 -14.03
C SER A 160 -3.08 2.52 -12.85
N HIS A 161 -2.49 1.36 -13.13
CA HIS A 161 -1.84 0.54 -12.12
C HIS A 161 -0.56 1.22 -11.62
N LEU A 162 -0.31 1.16 -10.31
CA LEU A 162 0.92 1.72 -9.72
C LEU A 162 2.16 0.88 -10.05
N PHE A 163 1.99 -0.44 -10.18
CA PHE A 163 3.08 -1.39 -10.34
C PHE A 163 2.94 -2.24 -11.60
N SER A 164 4.09 -2.54 -12.22
CA SER A 164 4.19 -3.53 -13.29
C SER A 164 3.93 -4.95 -12.76
N LYS A 165 3.80 -5.93 -13.65
CA LYS A 165 3.71 -7.34 -13.24
C LYS A 165 4.99 -7.82 -12.53
N ALA A 166 6.16 -7.29 -12.87
CA ALA A 166 7.42 -7.68 -12.23
C ALA A 166 7.53 -7.15 -10.80
N ALA A 167 6.93 -6.00 -10.51
CA ALA A 167 6.96 -5.38 -9.18
C ALA A 167 6.36 -6.25 -8.06
N PHE A 168 5.45 -7.18 -8.37
CA PHE A 168 4.95 -8.16 -7.41
C PHE A 168 6.06 -9.01 -6.78
N ASP A 169 7.10 -9.28 -7.57
CA ASP A 169 8.20 -10.15 -7.20
C ASP A 169 9.47 -9.37 -6.86
N ARG A 170 9.62 -8.17 -7.44
CA ARG A 170 10.87 -7.40 -7.37
C ARG A 170 10.84 -6.27 -6.35
N VAL A 171 9.68 -5.75 -5.97
CA VAL A 171 9.60 -4.73 -4.90
C VAL A 171 9.99 -5.35 -3.57
N ARG A 172 10.93 -4.69 -2.88
CA ARG A 172 11.46 -5.14 -1.58
C ARG A 172 11.34 -4.12 -0.47
N ASN A 173 11.14 -2.85 -0.81
CA ASN A 173 11.04 -1.77 0.17
C ASN A 173 9.80 -0.93 -0.12
N ILE A 174 8.93 -0.79 0.87
CA ILE A 174 7.73 0.05 0.77
C ILE A 174 7.61 0.96 1.99
N SER A 175 7.04 2.15 1.77
CA SER A 175 6.53 3.00 2.84
C SER A 175 5.02 3.10 2.68
N VAL A 176 4.28 2.86 3.75
CA VAL A 176 2.82 2.89 3.78
C VAL A 176 2.37 3.81 4.90
N VAL A 177 1.41 4.68 4.57
CA VAL A 177 0.76 5.57 5.53
C VAL A 177 -0.63 5.04 5.82
N PHE A 178 -0.95 4.93 7.10
CA PHE A 178 -2.33 4.82 7.58
C PHE A 178 -2.77 6.22 8.00
N SER A 179 -3.83 6.73 7.38
CA SER A 179 -4.28 8.11 7.60
C SER A 179 -5.80 8.21 7.58
N SER A 180 -6.32 9.19 8.30
CA SER A 180 -7.73 9.53 8.32
C SER A 180 -8.25 9.96 6.94
N ASP A 181 -7.38 10.51 6.08
CA ASP A 181 -7.70 10.82 4.69
C ASP A 181 -8.09 9.59 3.86
N GLN A 182 -7.70 8.39 4.28
CA GLN A 182 -8.13 7.12 3.64
C GLN A 182 -9.61 6.85 3.85
N LEU A 183 -10.17 7.42 4.92
CA LEU A 183 -11.56 7.24 5.28
C LEU A 183 -12.39 8.12 4.35
N GLY A 184 -13.15 7.49 3.46
CA GLY A 184 -14.08 8.21 2.60
C GLY A 184 -15.14 8.96 3.41
N ASP A 185 -15.82 9.89 2.76
CA ASP A 185 -16.96 10.59 3.39
C ASP A 185 -17.99 9.57 3.85
N ILE A 186 -18.39 9.70 5.11
CA ILE A 186 -19.41 8.84 5.69
C ILE A 186 -20.77 9.38 5.23
N ASP A 187 -21.47 8.61 4.40
CA ASP A 187 -22.89 8.83 4.14
C ASP A 187 -23.70 8.41 5.38
N TYR A 188 -23.75 9.33 6.33
CA TYR A 188 -24.49 9.19 7.58
C TYR A 188 -25.97 8.94 7.32
N HIS A 189 -26.55 9.52 6.26
CA HIS A 189 -27.96 9.36 5.93
C HIS A 189 -28.31 7.91 5.58
N HIS A 190 -27.50 7.26 4.73
CA HIS A 190 -27.70 5.85 4.43
C HIS A 190 -27.62 4.98 5.69
N PHE A 191 -26.68 5.28 6.57
CA PHE A 191 -26.54 4.54 7.82
C PHE A 191 -27.74 4.75 8.76
N TRP A 192 -28.19 5.98 8.95
CA TRP A 192 -29.33 6.28 9.83
C TRP A 192 -30.59 5.58 9.35
N ASN A 193 -30.85 5.59 8.05
CA ASN A 193 -31.99 4.87 7.48
C ASN A 193 -31.89 3.36 7.73
N ALA A 194 -30.70 2.77 7.58
CA ALA A 194 -30.49 1.34 7.88
C ALA A 194 -30.68 1.05 9.38
N TYR A 195 -30.27 1.96 10.26
CA TYR A 195 -30.47 1.85 11.70
C TYR A 195 -31.96 1.90 12.07
N GLU A 196 -32.70 2.91 11.59
CA GLU A 196 -34.14 3.02 11.83
C GLU A 196 -34.92 1.84 11.25
N THR A 197 -34.52 1.33 10.07
CA THR A 197 -35.12 0.12 9.49
C THR A 197 -34.95 -1.09 10.42
N ARG A 198 -33.81 -1.18 11.12
CA ARG A 198 -33.49 -2.32 11.98
C ARG A 198 -34.11 -2.24 13.38
N TYR A 199 -34.17 -1.05 13.95
CA TYR A 199 -34.57 -0.86 15.36
C TYR A 199 -35.95 -0.20 15.52
N GLY A 200 -36.54 0.27 14.42
CA GLY A 200 -37.84 0.92 14.39
C GLY A 200 -37.73 2.43 14.08
N PRO A 201 -38.77 3.01 13.47
CA PRO A 201 -38.79 4.43 13.12
C PRO A 201 -38.70 5.31 14.38
N GLY A 202 -37.96 6.42 14.29
CA GLY A 202 -37.81 7.38 15.40
C GLY A 202 -36.87 6.91 16.51
N THR A 203 -36.26 5.73 16.40
CA THR A 203 -35.27 5.27 17.37
C THR A 203 -34.09 6.23 17.48
N TYR A 204 -33.57 6.74 16.36
CA TYR A 204 -32.50 7.73 16.37
C TYR A 204 -32.96 9.05 17.03
N MET A 205 -34.17 9.51 16.72
CA MET A 205 -34.74 10.72 17.31
C MET A 205 -34.98 10.60 18.81
N SER A 206 -35.28 9.40 19.31
CA SER A 206 -35.43 9.14 20.74
C SER A 206 -34.12 9.10 21.53
N MET A 207 -32.97 9.01 20.85
CA MET A 207 -31.66 8.99 21.51
C MET A 207 -31.28 10.36 22.06
N THR A 208 -30.63 10.34 23.22
CA THR A 208 -29.87 11.49 23.74
C THR A 208 -28.69 11.82 22.82
N ASP A 209 -28.21 13.07 22.86
CA ASP A 209 -27.04 13.45 22.07
C ASP A 209 -25.79 12.62 22.39
N ALA A 210 -25.62 12.19 23.64
CA ALA A 210 -24.53 11.31 24.03
C ALA A 210 -24.63 9.94 23.34
N GLN A 211 -25.83 9.37 23.26
CA GLN A 211 -26.07 8.12 22.54
C GLN A 211 -25.85 8.28 21.04
N ARG A 212 -26.31 9.39 20.42
CA ARG A 212 -26.08 9.66 18.99
C ARG A 212 -24.59 9.80 18.68
N ARG A 213 -23.84 10.52 19.52
CA ARG A 213 -22.37 10.64 19.38
C ARG A 213 -21.68 9.29 19.54
N SER A 214 -22.06 8.51 20.55
CA SER A 214 -21.50 7.17 20.77
C SER A 214 -21.79 6.25 19.57
N LEU A 215 -23.01 6.28 19.04
CA LEU A 215 -23.38 5.53 17.84
C LEU A 215 -22.52 5.99 16.64
N ALA A 216 -22.49 7.28 16.32
CA ALA A 216 -21.69 7.82 15.23
C ALA A 216 -20.20 7.43 15.32
N HIS A 217 -19.66 7.45 16.54
CA HIS A 217 -18.28 7.05 16.83
C HIS A 217 -18.04 5.55 16.57
N THR A 218 -18.95 4.68 17.00
CA THR A 218 -18.87 3.23 16.68
C THR A 218 -18.88 2.98 15.17
N LEU A 219 -19.64 3.76 14.41
CA LEU A 219 -19.69 3.62 12.95
C LEU A 219 -18.42 4.05 12.26
N GLN A 220 -17.87 5.17 12.71
CA GLN A 220 -16.55 5.63 12.30
C GLN A 220 -15.49 4.54 12.49
N HIS A 221 -15.52 3.81 13.60
CA HIS A 221 -14.62 2.68 13.82
C HIS A 221 -14.84 1.53 12.84
N ILE A 222 -16.09 1.15 12.57
CA ILE A 222 -16.42 0.08 11.61
C ILE A 222 -15.92 0.44 10.20
N ILE A 223 -16.09 1.70 9.80
CA ILE A 223 -15.65 2.20 8.50
C ILE A 223 -14.12 2.22 8.43
N ALA A 224 -13.46 2.74 9.47
CA ALA A 224 -11.99 2.73 9.55
C ALA A 224 -11.43 1.30 9.49
N GLU A 225 -12.03 0.37 10.22
CA GLU A 225 -11.67 -1.05 10.18
C GLU A 225 -11.82 -1.65 8.78
N ARG A 226 -12.92 -1.34 8.09
CA ARG A 226 -13.14 -1.79 6.72
C ARG A 226 -12.08 -1.24 5.74
N GLU A 227 -11.85 0.07 5.76
CA GLU A 227 -10.94 0.72 4.81
C GLU A 227 -9.48 0.32 5.06
N TRP A 228 -9.03 0.29 6.32
CA TRP A 228 -7.69 -0.17 6.64
C TRP A 228 -7.51 -1.67 6.44
N SER A 229 -8.53 -2.51 6.67
CA SER A 229 -8.51 -3.92 6.25
C SER A 229 -8.34 -4.06 4.73
N HIS A 230 -8.93 -3.15 3.95
CA HIS A 230 -8.70 -3.11 2.51
C HIS A 230 -7.24 -2.78 2.17
N VAL A 231 -6.63 -1.77 2.81
CA VAL A 231 -5.19 -1.48 2.71
C VAL A 231 -4.34 -2.71 3.00
N GLN A 232 -4.59 -3.38 4.13
CA GLN A 232 -3.86 -4.58 4.55
C GLN A 232 -3.99 -5.74 3.56
N LYS A 233 -5.18 -5.93 2.99
CA LYS A 233 -5.44 -6.93 1.96
C LYS A 233 -4.65 -6.63 0.68
N GLN A 234 -4.50 -5.36 0.31
CA GLN A 234 -3.65 -4.97 -0.82
C GLN A 234 -2.17 -5.21 -0.51
N LEU A 235 -1.68 -4.81 0.67
CA LEU A 235 -0.29 -5.10 1.09
C LEU A 235 0.01 -6.60 1.04
N SER A 236 -0.96 -7.45 1.41
CA SER A 236 -0.80 -8.91 1.38
C SER A 236 -0.69 -9.52 -0.03
N LYS A 237 -0.78 -8.73 -1.11
CA LYS A 237 -0.62 -9.18 -2.50
C LYS A 237 0.83 -9.18 -2.98
N PHE A 238 1.74 -8.50 -2.29
CA PHE A 238 3.16 -8.67 -2.57
C PHE A 238 3.56 -10.13 -2.29
N GLN A 239 4.20 -10.78 -3.26
CA GLN A 239 4.42 -12.23 -3.22
C GLN A 239 5.69 -12.60 -2.45
N ASN A 240 6.64 -11.67 -2.42
CA ASN A 240 7.96 -11.90 -1.90
C ASN A 240 8.18 -11.23 -0.54
N PRO A 241 9.06 -11.81 0.31
CA PRO A 241 9.46 -11.17 1.55
C PRO A 241 10.05 -9.78 1.30
N MET A 242 9.62 -8.82 2.12
CA MET A 242 10.14 -7.45 2.10
C MET A 242 11.49 -7.39 2.82
N ASP A 243 12.41 -6.60 2.28
CA ASP A 243 13.64 -6.25 2.98
C ASP A 243 13.39 -5.11 3.98
N TYR A 244 12.47 -4.20 3.66
CA TYR A 244 12.18 -3.04 4.49
C TYR A 244 10.72 -2.60 4.36
N VAL A 245 10.09 -2.28 5.48
CA VAL A 245 8.78 -1.63 5.51
C VAL A 245 8.83 -0.45 6.46
N GLU A 246 8.43 0.72 5.98
CA GLU A 246 8.13 1.90 6.80
C GLU A 246 6.61 2.01 6.92
N ALA A 247 6.09 2.11 8.15
CA ALA A 247 4.67 2.23 8.43
C ALA A 247 4.40 3.47 9.30
N ASP A 248 3.74 4.45 8.71
CA ASP A 248 3.39 5.70 9.38
C ASP A 248 1.97 5.64 9.93
N PHE A 249 1.84 5.87 11.24
CA PHE A 249 0.57 5.91 11.94
C PHE A 249 0.20 7.32 12.42
N THR A 250 0.96 8.36 12.08
CA THR A 250 0.84 9.73 12.63
C THR A 250 -0.59 10.25 12.57
N ASP A 251 -1.30 10.00 11.47
CA ASP A 251 -2.67 10.48 11.23
C ASP A 251 -3.74 9.38 11.34
N VAL A 252 -3.56 8.41 12.24
CA VAL A 252 -4.53 7.32 12.44
C VAL A 252 -5.61 7.74 13.43
N PHE A 253 -6.35 8.79 13.11
CA PHE A 253 -7.49 9.25 13.90
C PHE A 253 -8.81 8.73 13.34
N CYS A 254 -9.81 8.53 14.19
CA CYS A 254 -11.17 8.42 13.71
C CYS A 254 -11.60 9.75 13.05
N PRO A 255 -12.59 9.77 12.15
CA PRO A 255 -13.04 11.01 11.50
C PRO A 255 -13.52 12.09 12.48
N GLY A 256 -13.96 11.72 13.69
CA GLY A 256 -14.27 12.68 14.75
C GLY A 256 -13.06 13.25 15.50
N GLY A 257 -11.84 12.78 15.21
CA GLY A 257 -10.59 13.20 15.85
C GLY A 257 -10.44 12.79 17.32
N CYS A 258 -11.40 12.04 17.89
CA CYS A 258 -11.44 11.79 19.33
C CYS A 258 -10.60 10.59 19.81
N CYS A 259 -10.28 9.64 18.94
CA CYS A 259 -9.38 8.54 19.28
C CYS A 259 -8.66 7.95 18.06
N ARG A 260 -7.72 7.04 18.33
CA ARG A 260 -6.87 6.39 17.32
C ARG A 260 -7.14 4.87 17.26
N PRO A 261 -7.91 4.36 16.29
CA PRO A 261 -8.25 2.94 16.22
C PRO A 261 -7.10 2.07 15.67
N LEU A 262 -5.92 2.12 16.30
CA LEU A 262 -4.71 1.41 15.85
C LEU A 262 -4.88 -0.11 15.69
N TYR A 263 -5.77 -0.72 16.48
CA TYR A 263 -6.11 -2.14 16.37
C TYR A 263 -6.62 -2.53 14.98
N ALA A 264 -7.22 -1.59 14.26
CA ALA A 264 -7.71 -1.80 12.91
C ALA A 264 -6.61 -1.70 11.84
N CYS A 265 -5.47 -1.06 12.14
CA CYS A 265 -4.33 -0.93 11.22
C CYS A 265 -3.26 -2.03 11.43
N ILE A 266 -3.08 -2.49 12.67
CA ILE A 266 -2.03 -3.43 13.05
C ILE A 266 -2.58 -4.86 12.95
N ASN A 267 -2.17 -5.62 11.93
CA ASN A 267 -2.75 -6.94 11.68
C ASN A 267 -1.78 -7.86 10.93
N ARG A 268 -2.35 -8.94 10.35
CA ARG A 268 -1.68 -10.03 9.62
C ARG A 268 -0.85 -9.60 8.42
N TRP A 269 -0.98 -8.36 7.93
CA TRP A 269 -0.21 -7.89 6.78
C TRP A 269 1.31 -7.96 7.05
N ILE A 270 1.75 -7.72 8.29
CA ILE A 270 3.17 -7.87 8.70
C ILE A 270 3.63 -9.32 8.49
N LEU A 271 2.82 -10.29 8.92
CA LEU A 271 3.12 -11.73 8.75
C LEU A 271 3.15 -12.17 7.29
N LYS A 272 2.39 -11.49 6.43
CA LYS A 272 2.32 -11.75 4.99
C LYS A 272 3.52 -11.18 4.27
N LEU A 273 3.87 -9.92 4.55
CA LEU A 273 5.03 -9.25 3.97
C LEU A 273 6.36 -9.80 4.47
N LYS A 274 6.40 -10.32 5.72
CA LYS A 274 7.62 -10.83 6.36
C LYS A 274 8.83 -9.88 6.22
N PRO A 275 8.69 -8.61 6.63
CA PRO A 275 9.77 -7.65 6.49
C PRO A 275 10.99 -8.06 7.31
N LYS A 276 12.21 -7.87 6.79
CA LYS A 276 13.44 -8.03 7.61
C LYS A 276 13.60 -6.87 8.60
N VAL A 277 13.15 -5.68 8.21
CA VAL A 277 13.15 -4.46 9.03
C VAL A 277 11.77 -3.81 8.92
N LEU A 278 11.17 -3.47 10.05
CA LEU A 278 9.87 -2.81 10.15
C LEU A 278 10.03 -1.53 10.98
N ASP A 279 10.10 -0.40 10.30
CA ASP A 279 10.15 0.91 10.94
C ASP A 279 8.74 1.45 11.11
N VAL A 280 8.43 1.94 12.30
CA VAL A 280 7.11 2.44 12.67
C VAL A 280 7.23 3.85 13.24
N THR A 281 6.50 4.80 12.67
CA THR A 281 6.47 6.21 13.10
C THR A 281 5.08 6.62 13.57
N GLY A 282 5.01 7.75 14.29
CA GLY A 282 3.75 8.41 14.63
C GLY A 282 3.00 7.81 15.83
N LEU A 283 3.52 6.78 16.49
CA LEU A 283 2.91 6.19 17.68
C LEU A 283 3.31 6.92 18.97
N MET A 284 2.34 7.13 19.86
CA MET A 284 2.58 7.57 21.23
C MET A 284 3.24 6.48 22.07
N HIS A 285 3.93 6.85 23.15
CA HIS A 285 4.62 5.88 24.01
C HIS A 285 3.70 4.82 24.64
N SER A 286 2.44 5.15 24.94
CA SER A 286 1.43 4.18 25.39
C SER A 286 0.98 3.24 24.26
N GLU A 287 0.93 3.72 23.03
CA GLU A 287 0.55 2.96 21.84
C GLU A 287 1.66 1.98 21.43
N GLN A 288 2.92 2.39 21.50
CA GLN A 288 4.08 1.52 21.27
C GLN A 288 4.07 0.29 22.19
N ARG A 289 3.73 0.48 23.47
CA ARG A 289 3.58 -0.63 24.44
C ARG A 289 2.43 -1.59 24.08
N ASN A 290 1.41 -1.07 23.40
CA ASN A 290 0.24 -1.82 22.95
C ASN A 290 0.30 -2.20 21.46
N PHE A 291 1.48 -2.10 20.82
CA PHE A 291 1.68 -2.48 19.43
C PHE A 291 1.76 -4.01 19.31
N TYR A 292 0.61 -4.67 19.40
CA TYR A 292 0.50 -6.11 19.28
C TYR A 292 -0.72 -6.52 18.46
N PHE A 293 -0.67 -7.73 17.90
CA PHE A 293 -1.84 -8.35 17.28
C PHE A 293 -1.86 -9.86 17.54
N MET A 294 -3.06 -10.43 17.52
CA MET A 294 -3.26 -11.86 17.69
C MET A 294 -3.48 -12.53 16.34
N TYR A 295 -2.77 -13.63 16.10
CA TYR A 295 -2.93 -14.47 14.93
C TYR A 295 -3.30 -15.89 15.34
N ALA A 296 -4.50 -16.32 14.93
CA ALA A 296 -4.96 -17.69 15.09
C ALA A 296 -4.93 -18.42 13.75
N ARG A 297 -4.34 -19.63 13.73
CA ARG A 297 -4.38 -20.56 12.59
C ARG A 297 -4.63 -21.97 13.13
N GLY A 298 -5.81 -22.52 12.85
CA GLY A 298 -6.28 -23.73 13.50
C GLY A 298 -6.40 -23.50 15.01
N ASP A 299 -5.93 -24.44 15.81
CA ASP A 299 -6.02 -24.40 17.28
C ASP A 299 -4.92 -23.56 17.94
N VAL A 300 -4.01 -22.98 17.16
CA VAL A 300 -2.88 -22.20 17.69
C VAL A 300 -3.14 -20.71 17.53
N ALA A 301 -3.36 -20.02 18.65
CA ALA A 301 -3.33 -18.57 18.75
C ALA A 301 -1.94 -18.10 19.19
N ARG A 302 -1.35 -17.17 18.44
CA ARG A 302 -0.07 -16.52 18.77
C ARG A 302 -0.29 -15.03 18.94
N LEU A 303 0.23 -14.49 20.03
CA LEU A 303 0.26 -13.07 20.30
C LEU A 303 1.62 -12.51 19.86
N TYR A 304 1.60 -11.56 18.91
CA TYR A 304 2.79 -10.89 18.42
C TYR A 304 2.94 -9.56 19.15
N LYS A 305 3.70 -9.56 20.25
CA LYS A 305 4.06 -8.38 21.04
C LYS A 305 5.26 -7.64 20.42
N PRO A 306 5.54 -6.38 20.82
CA PRO A 306 6.65 -5.60 20.27
C PRO A 306 8.00 -6.32 20.31
N ASP A 307 8.34 -7.01 21.40
CA ASP A 307 9.57 -7.78 21.56
C ASP A 307 9.69 -8.94 20.55
N VAL A 308 8.58 -9.63 20.29
CA VAL A 308 8.51 -10.69 19.28
C VAL A 308 8.69 -10.10 17.89
N LEU A 309 8.02 -8.99 17.59
CA LEU A 309 8.11 -8.31 16.30
C LEU A 309 9.51 -7.73 16.07
N GLN A 310 10.17 -7.21 17.10
CA GLN A 310 11.55 -6.72 17.04
C GLN A 310 12.50 -7.85 16.69
N ARG A 311 12.41 -8.98 17.39
CA ARG A 311 13.27 -10.14 17.14
C ARG A 311 13.04 -10.79 15.77
N VAL A 312 11.79 -10.86 15.31
CA VAL A 312 11.44 -11.61 14.09
C VAL A 312 11.49 -10.74 12.83
N TYR A 313 11.12 -9.46 12.94
CA TYR A 313 10.93 -8.56 11.79
C TYR A 313 11.72 -7.26 11.91
N GLY A 314 12.63 -7.14 12.88
CA GLY A 314 13.41 -5.93 13.08
C GLY A 314 12.54 -4.71 13.37
N LEU A 315 11.43 -4.88 14.11
CA LEU A 315 10.58 -3.76 14.53
C LEU A 315 11.39 -2.69 15.25
N HIS A 316 11.23 -1.45 14.80
CA HIS A 316 11.84 -0.29 15.38
C HIS A 316 10.84 0.88 15.43
N PHE A 317 10.63 1.45 16.61
CA PHE A 317 9.77 2.63 16.78
C PHE A 317 10.62 3.89 16.60
N MET A 318 10.55 4.45 15.41
CA MET A 318 11.31 5.62 15.02
C MET A 318 10.85 6.88 15.75
N GLN A 319 11.81 7.72 16.12
CA GLN A 319 11.52 9.08 16.58
C GLN A 319 11.29 10.02 15.39
N SER A 320 10.55 11.11 15.59
CA SER A 320 10.22 12.06 14.52
C SER A 320 11.44 12.72 13.85
N GLU A 321 12.56 12.82 14.57
CA GLU A 321 13.81 13.43 14.08
C GLU A 321 14.82 12.39 13.58
N GLU A 322 14.51 11.10 13.69
CA GLU A 322 15.44 10.05 13.35
C GLU A 322 15.53 9.86 11.84
N ALA A 323 16.74 9.97 11.31
CA ALA A 323 16.98 9.76 9.89
C ALA A 323 16.90 8.27 9.53
N THR A 324 16.14 7.96 8.48
CA THR A 324 16.16 6.66 7.82
C THR A 324 17.44 6.51 6.99
N LYS A 325 17.81 5.27 6.66
CA LYS A 325 18.90 4.99 5.70
C LYS A 325 18.66 5.62 4.32
N TRP A 326 17.40 5.91 3.98
CA TRP A 326 17.03 6.53 2.72
C TRP A 326 17.24 8.04 2.75
N ASP A 327 17.32 8.65 3.93
CA ASP A 327 17.52 10.09 4.04
C ASP A 327 18.95 10.51 3.66
N ALA A 328 19.91 9.57 3.62
CA ALA A 328 21.23 9.78 3.04
C ALA A 328 21.19 10.13 1.52
N PHE A 329 20.07 9.87 0.84
CA PHE A 329 19.85 10.25 -0.56
C PHE A 329 19.28 11.66 -0.70
N GLN A 330 18.86 12.29 0.40
CA GLN A 330 18.45 13.69 0.40
C GLN A 330 19.65 14.58 0.10
N GLY A 331 19.48 15.56 -0.80
CA GLY A 331 20.54 16.53 -1.13
C GLY A 331 21.49 16.13 -2.27
N GLN A 332 21.38 14.92 -2.84
CA GLN A 332 22.02 14.60 -4.13
C GLN A 332 21.29 15.23 -5.33
N ALA A 333 20.18 15.93 -5.10
CA ALA A 333 19.35 16.52 -6.14
C ALA A 333 19.83 17.88 -6.66
N GLU A 334 20.83 18.51 -6.02
CA GLU A 334 21.24 19.91 -6.29
C GLU A 334 22.71 20.09 -6.72
N LYS A 335 23.41 19.02 -7.08
CA LYS A 335 24.71 19.11 -7.80
C LYS A 335 24.52 18.60 -9.22
#